data_AF-A0A6G0US42-F1
#
_entry.id   AF-A0A6G0US42-F1
#
_cell.length_a   1.000
_cell.length_b   1.000
_cell.length_c   1.000
_cell.angle_alpha   90.00
_cell.angle_beta   90.00
_cell.angle_gamma   90.00
#
_symmetry.space_group_name_H-M   'P 1'
#
loop_
_entity.id
_entity.type
_entity.pdbx_description
1 polymer ?
#
loop_
_entity_poly.entity_id
_entity_poly.type
_entity_poly.pdbx_seq_one_letter_code
_entity_poly.pdbx_strand_id
1 'polypeptide(L)'
;MFFPISQSLIYWKVCLGSQEFTNITREECGDKKISSSNQYLQTEANRIFLIGSIVMTLTAIFAGTLIGKFGDERSRKLALFIPFIGLFLADLVLIFLSFFLDSSSYFYILSEAVFGLTGGYVTILSSSFAYGSHLAKVSGFERSRAMSVLEGAIGCGSE
;
A
#
# COMPACT_ATOMS: atom_id res chain seq x y z
N MET A 1 2.00 -0.44 -4.43
CA MET A 1 1.54 -0.08 -5.79
C MET A 1 0.93 1.33 -5.87
N PHE A 2 0.94 2.15 -4.80
CA PHE A 2 0.53 3.56 -4.82
C PHE A 2 1.68 4.54 -4.50
N PHE A 3 2.90 4.20 -4.92
CA PHE A 3 4.11 4.90 -4.51
C PHE A 3 4.09 6.42 -4.76
N PRO A 4 3.73 6.93 -5.96
CA PRO A 4 3.90 8.36 -6.24
C PRO A 4 2.85 9.25 -5.58
N ILE A 5 1.61 8.78 -5.44
CA ILE A 5 0.50 9.57 -4.89
C ILE A 5 0.63 9.68 -3.37
N SER A 6 0.84 8.55 -2.68
CA SER A 6 1.02 8.52 -1.23
C SER A 6 2.26 9.31 -0.82
N GLN A 7 3.37 9.16 -1.57
CA GLN A 7 4.58 9.93 -1.34
C GLN A 7 4.28 11.43 -1.48
N SER A 8 3.67 11.87 -2.59
CA SER A 8 3.33 13.29 -2.81
C SER A 8 2.45 13.87 -1.70
N LEU A 9 1.48 13.09 -1.19
CA LEU A 9 0.62 13.50 -0.08
C LEU A 9 1.37 13.65 1.24
N ILE A 10 2.26 12.70 1.57
CA ILE A 10 3.09 12.77 2.78
C ILE A 10 4.04 13.96 2.71
N TYR A 11 4.66 14.19 1.54
CA TYR A 11 5.51 15.35 1.28
C TYR A 11 4.78 16.67 1.55
N TRP A 12 3.59 16.82 0.98
CA TRP A 12 2.74 17.98 1.20
C TRP A 12 2.44 18.18 2.70
N LYS A 13 2.09 17.11 3.42
CA LYS A 13 1.79 17.17 4.84
C LYS A 13 2.99 17.53 5.71
N VAL A 14 4.15 16.95 5.44
CA VAL A 14 5.39 17.25 6.16
C VAL A 14 5.79 18.72 5.94
N CYS A 15 5.55 19.27 4.75
CA CYS A 15 5.76 20.69 4.47
C CYS A 15 4.86 21.59 5.32
N LEU A 16 3.56 21.28 5.41
CA LEU A 16 2.62 22.02 6.26
C LEU A 16 2.93 21.90 7.76
N GLY A 17 3.34 20.73 8.23
CA GLY A 17 3.69 20.51 9.64
C GLY A 17 5.01 21.15 10.07
N SER A 18 5.89 21.52 9.12
CA SER A 18 7.22 22.06 9.42
C SER A 18 7.31 23.58 9.21
N GLN A 19 6.19 24.27 9.03
CA GLN A 19 6.14 25.72 8.74
C GLN A 19 6.88 26.57 9.78
N GLU A 20 6.78 26.24 11.06
CA GLU A 20 7.51 26.94 12.14
C GLU A 20 9.03 26.76 12.06
N PHE A 21 9.51 25.67 11.47
CA PHE A 21 10.94 25.31 11.45
C PHE A 21 11.63 25.75 10.16
N THR A 22 10.94 25.73 9.02
CA THR A 22 11.54 26.02 7.71
C THR A 22 11.22 27.42 7.20
N ASN A 23 10.33 28.17 7.87
CA ASN A 23 9.86 29.51 7.44
C ASN A 23 9.29 29.50 6.01
N ILE A 24 8.78 28.34 5.57
CA ILE A 24 8.16 28.12 4.25
C ILE A 24 6.66 28.40 4.38
N THR A 25 6.13 29.26 3.52
CA THR A 25 4.71 29.58 3.48
C THR A 25 3.90 28.48 2.79
N ARG A 26 2.59 28.45 3.03
CA ARG A 26 1.67 27.44 2.46
C ARG A 26 1.68 27.42 0.92
N GLU A 27 1.93 28.57 0.29
CA GLU A 27 1.97 28.73 -1.16
C GLU A 27 3.25 28.13 -1.76
N GLU A 28 4.37 28.22 -1.04
CA GLU A 28 5.68 27.68 -1.45
C GLU A 28 5.75 26.15 -1.35
N CYS A 29 4.96 25.52 -0.47
CA CYS A 29 4.80 24.06 -0.47
C CYS A 29 4.17 23.54 -1.78
N GLY A 30 3.45 24.39 -2.52
CA GLY A 30 2.87 24.07 -3.84
C GLY A 30 3.88 24.12 -4.97
N ASP A 31 4.97 24.85 -4.78
CA ASP A 31 6.03 24.95 -5.77
C ASP A 31 7.00 23.77 -5.62
N LYS A 32 6.91 22.85 -6.60
CA LYS A 32 7.76 21.66 -6.67
C LYS A 32 9.25 22.01 -6.66
N LYS A 33 9.69 23.19 -7.14
CA LYS A 33 11.12 23.57 -7.13
C LYS A 33 11.61 23.91 -5.73
N ILE A 34 10.83 24.65 -4.97
CA ILE A 34 11.20 25.07 -3.60
C ILE A 34 11.09 23.88 -2.64
N SER A 35 10.01 23.10 -2.76
CA SER A 35 9.81 21.92 -1.92
C SER A 35 10.80 20.79 -2.21
N SER A 36 11.23 20.61 -3.47
CA SER A 36 12.25 19.60 -3.82
C SER A 36 13.67 20.05 -3.53
N SER A 37 13.96 21.35 -3.45
CA SER A 37 15.29 21.83 -3.05
C SER A 37 15.58 21.61 -1.55
N ASN A 38 14.54 21.40 -0.75
CA ASN A 38 14.67 21.25 0.70
C ASN A 38 14.96 19.80 1.10
N GLN A 39 16.25 19.50 1.33
CA GLN A 39 16.72 18.17 1.72
C GLN A 39 16.09 17.69 3.04
N TYR A 40 15.80 18.59 3.98
CA TYR A 40 15.14 18.26 5.25
C TYR A 40 13.74 17.66 5.03
N LEU A 41 12.89 18.32 4.23
CA LEU A 41 11.55 17.86 3.92
C LEU A 41 11.57 16.50 3.21
N GLN A 42 12.51 16.32 2.26
CA GLN A 42 12.71 15.03 1.61
C GLN A 42 13.13 13.92 2.58
N THR A 43 14.05 14.22 3.49
CA THR A 43 14.55 13.24 4.45
C THR A 43 13.45 12.78 5.40
N GLU A 44 12.66 13.72 5.94
CA GLU A 44 11.56 13.38 6.86
C GLU A 44 10.42 12.63 6.17
N ALA A 45 9.99 13.06 4.98
CA ALA A 45 8.96 12.36 4.23
C ALA A 45 9.39 10.93 3.86
N ASN A 46 10.63 10.76 3.39
CA ASN A 46 11.19 9.45 3.08
C ASN A 46 11.34 8.58 4.35
N ARG A 47 11.68 9.17 5.49
CA ARG A 47 11.78 8.45 6.78
C ARG A 47 10.42 7.88 7.21
N ILE A 48 9.36 8.70 7.16
CA ILE A 48 7.99 8.26 7.48
C ILE A 48 7.56 7.15 6.51
N PHE A 49 7.83 7.33 5.22
CA PHE A 49 7.50 6.35 4.20
C PHE A 49 8.22 5.01 4.41
N LEU A 50 9.51 5.06 4.74
CA LEU A 50 10.34 3.88 5.00
C LEU A 50 9.84 3.13 6.24
N ILE A 51 9.51 3.84 7.32
CA ILE A 51 8.92 3.23 8.52
C ILE A 51 7.58 2.57 8.19
N GLY A 52 6.70 3.24 7.45
CA GLY A 52 5.43 2.67 7.00
C GLY A 52 5.63 1.39 6.18
N SER A 53 6.59 1.39 5.26
CA SER A 53 6.91 0.22 4.44
C SER A 53 7.44 -0.97 5.27
N ILE A 54 8.29 -0.70 6.26
CA ILE A 54 8.79 -1.74 7.18
C ILE A 54 7.63 -2.33 7.98
N VAL A 55 6.79 -1.48 8.56
CA VAL A 55 5.63 -1.91 9.36
C VAL A 55 4.68 -2.74 8.52
N MET A 56 4.35 -2.29 7.31
CA MET A 56 3.51 -3.02 6.36
C MET A 56 4.11 -4.38 6.03
N THR A 57 5.41 -4.44 5.72
CA THR A 57 6.08 -5.69 5.34
C THR A 57 6.08 -6.69 6.49
N LEU A 58 6.44 -6.25 7.69
CA LEU A 58 6.45 -7.10 8.88
C LEU A 58 5.05 -7.65 9.18
N THR A 59 4.06 -6.76 9.27
CA THR A 59 2.67 -7.16 9.56
C THR A 59 2.08 -8.04 8.45
N ALA A 60 2.40 -7.78 7.18
CA ALA A 60 1.98 -8.60 6.04
C ALA A 60 2.59 -10.00 6.04
N ILE A 61 3.84 -10.17 6.47
CA ILE A 61 4.44 -11.51 6.63
C ILE A 61 3.65 -12.31 7.66
N PHE A 62 3.40 -11.74 8.84
CA PHE A 62 2.64 -12.41 9.89
C PHE A 62 1.20 -12.71 9.45
N ALA A 63 0.47 -11.70 8.99
CA ALA A 63 -0.92 -11.84 8.57
C ALA A 63 -1.08 -12.76 7.36
N GLY A 64 -0.19 -12.63 6.36
CA GLY A 64 -0.24 -13.42 5.13
C GLY A 64 -0.08 -14.92 5.40
N THR A 65 0.77 -15.32 6.35
CA THR A 65 0.88 -16.73 6.74
C THR A 65 -0.39 -17.27 7.41
N LEU A 66 -1.05 -16.46 8.23
CA LEU A 66 -2.32 -16.83 8.88
C LEU A 66 -3.46 -16.92 7.87
N ILE A 67 -3.58 -15.92 6.98
CA ILE A 67 -4.60 -15.87 5.94
C ILE A 67 -4.40 -16.99 4.92
N GLY A 68 -3.15 -17.30 4.56
CA GLY A 68 -2.82 -18.42 3.69
C GLY A 68 -3.29 -19.76 4.27
N LYS A 69 -2.95 -20.05 5.53
CA LYS A 69 -3.43 -21.24 6.25
C LYS A 69 -4.95 -21.30 6.31
N PHE A 70 -5.60 -20.20 6.66
CA PHE A 70 -7.05 -20.10 6.71
C PHE A 70 -7.70 -20.34 5.33
N GLY A 71 -7.08 -19.84 4.27
CA GLY A 71 -7.51 -20.02 2.89
C GLY A 71 -7.45 -21.46 2.42
N ASP A 72 -6.42 -22.20 2.83
CA ASP A 72 -6.28 -23.62 2.51
C ASP A 72 -7.23 -24.52 3.31
N GLU A 73 -7.52 -24.19 4.58
CA GLU A 73 -8.40 -25.00 5.43
C GLU A 73 -9.89 -24.79 5.17
N ARG A 74 -10.32 -23.54 4.95
CA ARG A 74 -11.76 -23.20 4.90
C ARG A 74 -12.25 -22.86 3.51
N SER A 75 -11.70 -21.83 2.89
CA SER A 75 -12.09 -21.38 1.56
C SER A 75 -11.09 -20.39 0.99
N ARG A 76 -10.49 -20.76 -0.15
CA ARG A 76 -9.56 -19.91 -0.90
C ARG A 76 -10.19 -18.62 -1.39
N LYS A 77 -11.52 -18.60 -1.60
CA LYS A 77 -12.26 -17.39 -1.99
C LYS A 77 -12.28 -16.36 -0.86
N LEU A 78 -12.42 -16.80 0.39
CA LEU A 78 -12.44 -15.88 1.55
C LEU A 78 -11.07 -15.29 1.82
N ALA A 79 -10.00 -16.09 1.68
CA ALA A 79 -8.63 -15.59 1.77
C ALA A 79 -8.30 -14.52 0.73
N LEU A 80 -8.94 -14.56 -0.45
CA LEU A 80 -8.79 -13.55 -1.48
C LEU A 80 -9.53 -12.25 -1.12
N PHE A 81 -10.69 -12.30 -0.47
CA PHE A 81 -11.49 -11.11 -0.12
C PHE A 81 -10.92 -10.29 1.05
N ILE A 82 -10.28 -10.93 2.03
CA ILE A 82 -9.71 -10.28 3.23
C ILE A 82 -8.78 -9.09 2.89
N PRO A 83 -7.75 -9.26 2.03
CA PRO A 83 -6.85 -8.15 1.72
C PRO A 83 -7.52 -7.00 0.94
N PHE A 84 -8.60 -7.25 0.18
CA PHE A 84 -9.37 -6.17 -0.46
C PHE A 84 -10.12 -5.30 0.56
N ILE A 85 -10.63 -5.90 1.64
CA ILE A 85 -11.28 -5.14 2.71
C ILE A 85 -10.24 -4.24 3.41
N GLY A 86 -9.04 -4.76 3.65
CA GLY A 86 -7.94 -3.97 4.20
C GLY A 86 -7.48 -2.85 3.28
N LEU A 87 -7.44 -3.10 1.97
CA LEU A 87 -7.10 -2.08 0.97
C LEU A 87 -8.12 -0.94 1.02
N PHE A 88 -9.42 -1.28 1.01
CA PHE A 88 -10.49 -0.29 1.09
C PHE A 88 -10.43 0.54 2.38
N LEU A 89 -10.15 -0.11 3.53
CA LEU A 89 -9.97 0.60 4.81
C LEU A 89 -8.76 1.53 4.80
N ALA A 90 -7.64 1.09 4.23
CA ALA A 90 -6.44 1.92 4.09
C ALA A 90 -6.68 3.13 3.19
N ASP A 91 -7.40 2.94 2.08
CA ASP A 91 -7.77 4.04 1.18
C ASP A 91 -8.68 5.06 1.88
N LEU A 92 -9.64 4.60 2.71
CA LEU A 92 -10.46 5.51 3.51
C LEU A 92 -9.62 6.34 4.50
N VAL A 93 -8.58 5.76 5.10
CA VAL A 93 -7.66 6.49 5.99
C VAL A 93 -6.85 7.52 5.20
N LEU A 94 -6.40 7.19 3.98
CA LEU A 94 -5.69 8.13 3.12
C LEU A 94 -6.59 9.28 2.65
N ILE A 95 -7.85 8.99 2.30
CA ILE A 95 -8.86 10.00 1.96
C ILE A 95 -9.10 10.91 3.16
N PHE A 96 -9.28 10.34 4.36
CA PHE A 96 -9.41 11.11 5.59
C PHE A 96 -8.20 11.99 5.83
N LEU A 97 -6.98 11.46 5.63
CA LEU A 97 -5.74 12.21 5.74
C LEU A 97 -5.69 13.39 4.75
N SER A 98 -6.25 13.24 3.55
CA SER A 98 -6.33 14.29 2.54
C SER A 98 -7.26 15.44 2.95
N PHE A 99 -8.39 15.16 3.60
CA PHE A 99 -9.31 16.19 4.08
C PHE A 99 -8.82 16.92 5.34
N PHE A 100 -8.21 16.19 6.28
CA PHE A 100 -7.75 16.77 7.56
C PHE A 100 -6.26 17.14 7.48
N LEU A 101 -5.97 18.35 7.04
CA LEU A 101 -4.60 18.84 6.85
C LEU A 101 -3.81 18.97 8.16
N ASP A 102 -4.47 19.31 9.27
CA ASP A 102 -3.83 19.43 10.60
C ASP A 102 -3.52 18.09 11.28
N SER A 103 -3.97 16.98 10.71
CA SER A 103 -3.71 15.65 11.27
C SER A 103 -2.28 15.20 11.00
N SER A 104 -1.65 14.64 12.03
CA SER A 104 -0.26 14.18 12.02
C SER A 104 0.04 13.19 10.89
N SER A 105 1.20 13.34 10.25
CA SER A 105 1.69 12.43 9.21
C SER A 105 1.86 10.97 9.69
N TYR A 106 1.89 10.72 11.00
CA TYR A 106 1.98 9.37 11.56
C TYR A 106 0.73 8.50 11.31
N PHE A 107 -0.43 9.09 11.01
CA PHE A 107 -1.64 8.33 10.63
C PHE A 107 -1.44 7.49 9.37
N TYR A 108 -0.51 7.88 8.49
CA TYR A 108 -0.10 7.06 7.36
C TYR A 108 0.45 5.69 7.80
N ILE A 109 1.30 5.65 8.83
CA ILE A 109 1.88 4.40 9.31
C ILE A 109 0.80 3.48 9.88
N LEU A 110 -0.24 4.04 10.51
CA LEU A 110 -1.38 3.26 10.97
C LEU A 110 -2.16 2.64 9.80
N SER A 111 -2.38 3.40 8.73
CA SER A 111 -3.00 2.88 7.50
C SER A 111 -2.22 1.69 6.93
N GLU A 112 -0.90 1.84 6.83
CA GLU A 112 0.00 0.80 6.33
C GLU A 112 0.04 -0.43 7.25
N ALA A 113 -0.06 -0.23 8.56
CA ALA A 113 -0.17 -1.32 9.53
C ALA A 113 -1.50 -2.08 9.38
N VAL A 114 -2.63 -1.38 9.22
CA VAL A 114 -3.94 -2.00 9.02
C VAL A 114 -3.95 -2.81 7.73
N PHE A 115 -3.43 -2.23 6.64
CA PHE A 115 -3.33 -2.94 5.37
C PHE A 115 -2.41 -4.17 5.46
N GLY A 116 -1.25 -4.02 6.11
CA GLY A 116 -0.33 -5.14 6.34
C GLY A 116 -0.96 -6.23 7.21
N LEU A 117 -1.75 -5.90 8.24
CA LEU A 117 -2.48 -6.88 9.07
C LEU A 117 -3.55 -7.66 8.29
N THR A 118 -4.00 -7.17 7.14
CA THR A 118 -4.86 -7.92 6.23
C THR A 118 -4.10 -8.73 5.17
N GLY A 119 -2.77 -8.81 5.30
CA GLY A 119 -1.90 -9.60 4.43
C GLY A 119 -1.25 -8.81 3.29
N GLY A 120 -1.66 -7.55 3.08
CA GLY A 120 -1.08 -6.65 2.08
C GLY A 120 -1.12 -7.19 0.63
N TYR A 121 -0.33 -6.56 -0.24
CA TYR A 121 -0.27 -6.92 -1.67
C TYR A 121 0.24 -8.34 -1.91
N VAL A 122 1.17 -8.82 -1.07
CA VAL A 122 1.75 -10.17 -1.20
C VAL A 122 0.67 -11.25 -1.08
N THR A 123 -0.29 -11.07 -0.17
CA THR A 123 -1.39 -12.01 0.03
C THR A 123 -2.40 -11.97 -1.11
N ILE A 124 -2.64 -10.80 -1.73
CA ILE A 124 -3.48 -10.67 -2.92
C ILE A 124 -2.88 -11.48 -4.07
N LEU A 125 -1.59 -11.28 -4.34
CA LEU A 125 -0.89 -11.96 -5.44
C LEU A 125 -0.84 -13.47 -5.20
N SER A 126 -0.42 -13.90 -4.00
CA SER A 126 -0.32 -15.32 -3.67
C SER A 126 -1.67 -16.03 -3.72
N SER A 127 -2.73 -15.41 -3.19
CA SER A 127 -4.09 -15.98 -3.22
C SER A 127 -4.65 -16.03 -4.64
N SER A 128 -4.35 -15.04 -5.48
CA SER A 128 -4.79 -15.00 -6.89
C SER A 128 -4.16 -16.15 -7.70
N PHE A 129 -2.85 -16.39 -7.53
CA PHE A 129 -2.17 -17.52 -8.17
C PHE A 129 -2.62 -18.87 -7.61
N ALA A 130 -2.85 -18.97 -6.29
CA ALA A 130 -3.40 -20.17 -5.67
C ALA A 130 -4.84 -20.48 -6.17
N TYR A 131 -5.65 -19.44 -6.41
CA TYR A 131 -6.99 -19.59 -6.96
C TYR A 131 -6.97 -19.97 -8.45
N GLY A 132 -6.18 -19.27 -9.26
CA GLY A 132 -6.05 -19.53 -10.70
C GLY A 132 -5.54 -20.94 -11.00
N SER A 133 -4.54 -21.41 -10.24
CA SER A 133 -4.04 -22.78 -10.36
C SER A 133 -5.05 -23.85 -9.93
N HIS A 134 -5.94 -23.54 -8.98
CA HIS A 134 -7.00 -24.46 -8.55
C HIS A 134 -8.16 -24.56 -9.54
N LEU A 135 -8.44 -23.50 -10.30
CA LEU A 135 -9.54 -23.50 -11.27
C LEU A 135 -9.19 -24.32 -12.53
N ALA A 136 -7.91 -24.34 -12.92
CA ALA A 136 -7.39 -25.08 -14.07
C ALA A 136 -7.22 -26.58 -13.75
N LYS A 137 -8.32 -27.28 -13.46
CA LYS A 137 -8.33 -28.67 -12.94
C LYS A 137 -8.00 -29.77 -13.97
N VAL A 138 -7.89 -29.47 -15.26
CA VAL A 138 -7.99 -30.51 -16.30
C VAL A 138 -6.71 -30.70 -17.15
N SER A 139 -5.90 -29.66 -17.38
CA SER A 139 -4.61 -29.83 -18.09
C SER A 139 -3.52 -28.83 -17.67
N GLY A 140 -2.25 -29.24 -17.77
CA GLY A 140 -1.10 -28.36 -17.51
C GLY A 140 -1.06 -27.11 -18.40
N PHE A 141 -1.63 -27.21 -19.61
CA PHE A 141 -1.76 -26.10 -20.54
C PHE A 141 -2.74 -25.02 -20.04
N GLU A 142 -3.88 -25.41 -19.49
CA GLU A 142 -4.85 -24.46 -18.94
C GLU A 142 -4.31 -23.74 -17.70
N ARG A 143 -3.54 -24.43 -16.86
CA ARG A 143 -2.89 -23.83 -15.69
C ARG A 143 -1.83 -22.81 -16.11
N SER A 144 -1.02 -23.13 -17.11
CA SER A 144 -0.02 -22.22 -17.67
C SER A 144 -0.69 -20.98 -18.30
N ARG A 145 -1.78 -21.18 -19.04
CA ARG A 145 -2.58 -20.07 -19.60
C ARG A 145 -3.18 -19.18 -18.51
N ALA A 146 -3.75 -19.75 -17.45
CA ALA A 146 -4.30 -18.98 -16.33
C ALA A 146 -3.22 -18.15 -15.61
N MET A 147 -2.02 -18.72 -15.41
CA MET A 147 -0.88 -18.02 -14.82
C MET A 147 -0.42 -16.86 -15.70
N SER A 148 -0.26 -17.09 -17.01
CA SER A 148 0.16 -16.08 -17.97
C SER A 148 -0.83 -14.91 -18.08
N VAL A 149 -2.13 -15.18 -18.02
CA VAL A 149 -3.16 -14.12 -17.98
C VAL A 149 -3.08 -13.31 -16.69
N LEU A 150 -2.86 -13.97 -15.54
CA LEU A 150 -2.70 -13.27 -14.26
C LEU A 150 -1.45 -12.38 -14.24
N GLU A 151 -0.31 -12.88 -14.72
CA GLU A 151 0.93 -12.10 -14.84
C GLU A 151 0.75 -10.91 -15.78
N GLY A 152 0.10 -11.12 -16.94
CA GLY A 152 -0.23 -10.05 -17.87
C GLY A 152 -1.14 -8.98 -17.25
N ALA A 153 -2.16 -9.39 -16.48
CA ALA A 153 -3.06 -8.47 -15.80
C ALA A 153 -2.35 -7.65 -14.70
N ILE A 154 -1.43 -8.28 -13.95
CA ILE A 154 -0.61 -7.58 -12.95
C ILE A 154 0.29 -6.56 -13.64
N GLY A 155 0.92 -6.93 -14.75
CA GLY A 155 1.74 -6.03 -15.57
C GLY A 155 0.97 -4.82 -16.06
N CYS A 156 -0.22 -5.02 -16.64
CA CYS A 156 -1.08 -3.93 -17.09
C CYS A 156 -1.53 -3.00 -15.96
N GLY A 157 -1.72 -3.50 -14.75
CA GLY A 157 -2.10 -2.65 -13.60
C GLY A 157 -0.94 -1.85 -13.01
N SER A 158 0.32 -2.24 -13.30
CA SER A 158 1.51 -1.63 -12.70
C SER A 158 1.97 -0.32 -13.35
N GLU A 159 1.36 0.05 -14.48
CA GLU A 159 1.53 1.33 -15.16
C GLU A 159 0.43 2.33 -14.78
#